data_AF-A0A7G1I4Z0-F1
#
_entry.id   AF-A0A7G1I4Z0-F1
#
_cell.length_a   1.000
_cell.length_b   1.000
_cell.length_c   1.000
_cell.angle_alpha   90.00
_cell.angle_beta   90.00
_cell.angle_gamma   90.00
#
_symmetry.space_group_name_H-M   'P 1'
#
loop_
_entity.id
_entity.type
_entity.pdbx_description
1 polymer ?
#
loop_
_entity_poly.entity_id
_entity_poly.type
_entity_poly.pdbx_seq_one_letter_code
_entity_poly.pdbx_strand_id
1 'polypeptide(L)'
;MRPPGAVYLHQGESYVVDSLDFEEGIAFVHAEDPGYATFAREITDITVSGPGERSVFGAVTLGLVPVTVTHQVIGYLRRLLNGEVIDFVELDMPEQVLPTTAVMYTITPDALASNGIDTPRIPGSLHAAEHAAIGLLPLMASCDRGDIGGISSAIGPEGLPSVFVYDGYPGGAGFAERGFRRARTWLGATAAAIEACECPSGCPSCAVSQVRQRQRSTGQGGRSPGAAAGARGVGC
;
A
#
# COMPACT_ATOMS: atom_id res chain seq x y z
N MET A 1 9.28 -10.25 8.03
CA MET A 1 10.49 -10.49 8.86
C MET A 1 10.95 -9.16 9.46
N ARG A 2 11.49 -9.12 10.68
CA ARG A 2 12.06 -7.88 11.26
C ARG A 2 13.53 -7.77 10.85
N PRO A 3 14.00 -6.62 10.33
CA PRO A 3 15.37 -6.51 9.84
C PRO A 3 16.43 -6.49 10.98
N PRO A 4 17.72 -6.68 10.67
CA PRO A 4 18.81 -6.45 11.61
C PRO A 4 18.73 -5.08 12.28
N GLY A 5 19.02 -5.02 13.58
CA GLY A 5 18.88 -3.86 14.46
C GLY A 5 17.45 -3.54 14.91
N ALA A 6 16.44 -4.29 14.44
CA ALA A 6 15.06 -4.09 14.88
C ALA A 6 14.83 -4.61 16.30
N VAL A 7 13.99 -3.92 17.07
CA VAL A 7 13.61 -4.28 18.44
C VAL A 7 12.32 -5.09 18.43
N TYR A 8 12.40 -6.39 18.65
CA TYR A 8 11.29 -7.31 18.79
C TYR A 8 10.84 -7.40 20.27
N LEU A 9 9.53 -7.37 20.50
CA LEU A 9 8.95 -7.54 21.84
C LEU A 9 8.26 -8.90 21.90
N HIS A 10 8.64 -9.74 22.85
CA HIS A 10 8.06 -11.06 23.08
C HIS A 10 7.72 -11.24 24.56
N GLN A 11 6.44 -11.42 24.87
CA GLN A 11 5.96 -11.61 26.26
C GLN A 11 6.41 -10.50 27.24
N GLY A 12 6.58 -9.27 26.75
CA GLY A 12 7.03 -8.13 27.55
C GLY A 12 8.55 -7.97 27.62
N GLU A 13 9.33 -8.89 27.07
CA GLU A 13 10.79 -8.79 26.98
C GLU A 13 11.22 -8.27 25.60
N SER A 14 12.24 -7.41 25.61
CA SER A 14 12.81 -6.79 24.42
C SER A 14 14.01 -7.60 23.92
N TYR A 15 14.04 -7.81 22.61
CA TYR A 15 15.09 -8.50 21.89
C TYR A 15 15.52 -7.68 20.69
N VAL A 16 16.82 -7.54 20.46
CA VAL A 16 17.37 -6.86 19.28
C VAL A 16 17.79 -7.92 18.26
N VAL A 17 17.42 -7.72 17.00
CA VAL A 17 17.81 -8.61 15.90
C VAL A 17 19.27 -8.35 15.52
N ASP A 18 20.13 -9.37 15.63
CA ASP A 18 21.53 -9.30 15.23
C ASP A 18 21.69 -9.55 13.73
N SER A 19 21.08 -10.63 13.25
CA SER A 19 21.19 -11.06 11.87
C SER A 19 19.99 -11.92 11.46
N LEU A 20 19.80 -12.05 10.15
CA LEU A 20 18.76 -12.88 9.56
C LEU A 20 19.39 -13.90 8.64
N ASP A 21 18.93 -15.14 8.76
CA ASP A 21 19.11 -16.19 7.77
C ASP A 21 17.81 -16.30 6.97
N PHE A 22 17.83 -15.88 5.71
CA PHE A 22 16.65 -15.90 4.85
C PHE A 22 16.35 -17.27 4.26
N GLU A 23 17.35 -18.15 4.14
CA GLU A 23 17.17 -19.49 3.58
C GLU A 23 16.47 -20.39 4.61
N GLU A 24 16.94 -20.34 5.86
CA GLU A 24 16.38 -21.13 6.97
C GLU A 24 15.21 -20.43 7.68
N GLY A 25 14.98 -19.14 7.38
CA GLY A 25 13.92 -18.35 8.01
C GLY A 25 14.18 -18.05 9.49
N ILE A 26 15.45 -17.96 9.90
CA ILE A 26 15.88 -17.78 11.28
C ILE A 26 16.28 -16.33 11.53
N ALA A 27 15.90 -15.80 12.70
CA ALA A 27 16.41 -14.52 13.20
C ALA A 27 17.25 -14.77 14.45
N PHE A 28 18.50 -14.33 14.43
CA PHE A 28 19.35 -14.34 15.61
C PHE A 28 19.09 -13.06 16.40
N VAL A 29 18.83 -13.22 17.70
CA VAL A 29 18.48 -12.12 18.58
C VAL A 29 19.18 -12.26 19.92
N HIS A 30 19.41 -11.14 20.58
CA HIS A 30 19.81 -11.10 21.99
C HIS A 30 18.83 -10.25 22.80
N ALA A 31 18.73 -10.54 24.10
CA ALA A 31 17.89 -9.78 25.01
C ALA A 31 18.57 -8.44 25.33
N GLU A 32 17.89 -7.35 24.99
CA GLU A 32 18.32 -5.98 25.30
C GLU A 32 17.09 -5.06 25.29
N ASP A 33 17.01 -4.15 26.26
CA ASP A 33 16.08 -3.03 26.23
C ASP A 33 16.83 -1.73 25.88
N PRO A 34 16.82 -1.31 24.60
CA PRO A 34 17.52 -0.12 24.17
C PRO A 34 16.72 1.18 24.45
N GLY A 35 15.55 1.10 25.08
CA GLY A 35 14.72 2.26 25.42
C GLY A 35 13.95 2.87 24.24
N TYR A 36 13.93 2.20 23.08
CA TYR A 36 13.18 2.61 21.90
C TYR A 36 12.51 1.42 21.20
N ALA A 37 11.49 1.72 20.39
CA ALA A 37 10.83 0.77 19.50
C ALA A 37 11.19 1.04 18.04
N THR A 38 11.19 -0.01 17.21
CA THR A 38 11.53 0.08 15.79
C THR A 38 10.32 -0.14 14.89
N PHE A 39 10.18 0.65 13.83
CA PHE A 39 9.10 0.56 12.86
C PHE A 39 9.66 0.45 11.45
N ALA A 40 9.54 -0.73 10.84
CA ALA A 40 10.03 -0.98 9.49
C ALA A 40 9.41 -0.03 8.46
N ARG A 41 10.25 0.45 7.54
CA ARG A 41 9.86 1.16 6.33
C ARG A 41 10.11 0.25 5.15
N GLU A 42 9.13 0.18 4.27
CA GLU A 42 9.26 -0.63 3.06
C GLU A 42 8.56 0.03 1.90
N ILE A 43 8.99 -0.36 0.71
CA ILE A 43 8.42 0.06 -0.55
C ILE A 43 7.73 -1.15 -1.17
N THR A 44 6.61 -0.89 -1.84
CA THR A 44 5.91 -1.89 -2.63
C THR A 44 5.68 -1.35 -4.03
N ASP A 45 6.09 -2.14 -5.01
CA ASP A 45 5.93 -1.87 -6.42
C ASP A 45 5.10 -2.98 -7.06
N ILE A 46 4.34 -2.63 -8.09
CA ILE A 46 3.58 -3.57 -8.91
C ILE A 46 3.84 -3.26 -10.37
N THR A 47 4.05 -4.30 -11.15
CA THR A 47 4.23 -4.19 -12.60
C THR A 47 3.33 -5.21 -13.29
N VAL A 48 2.69 -4.79 -14.38
CA VAL A 48 1.95 -5.72 -15.25
C VAL A 48 2.99 -6.51 -16.04
N SER A 49 3.05 -7.82 -15.82
CA SER A 49 4.13 -8.67 -16.32
C SER A 49 3.81 -9.33 -17.67
N GLY A 50 2.58 -9.21 -18.15
CA GLY A 50 2.15 -9.79 -19.42
C GLY A 50 0.76 -9.35 -19.86
N PRO A 51 0.27 -9.87 -21.02
CA PRO A 51 -1.07 -9.59 -21.49
C PRO A 51 -2.12 -10.21 -20.56
N GLY A 52 -3.32 -9.62 -20.56
CA GLY A 52 -4.45 -10.12 -19.78
C GLY A 52 -5.77 -9.75 -20.43
N GLU A 53 -6.86 -10.25 -19.86
CA GLU A 53 -8.21 -9.93 -20.32
C GLU A 53 -8.55 -8.49 -19.93
N ARG A 54 -9.20 -7.74 -20.83
CA ARG A 54 -9.61 -6.34 -20.57
C ARG A 54 -11.02 -6.09 -21.08
N SER A 55 -11.74 -5.21 -20.39
CA SER A 55 -13.07 -4.74 -20.76
C SER A 55 -13.19 -3.25 -20.47
N VAL A 56 -13.64 -2.49 -21.47
CA VAL A 56 -13.76 -1.03 -21.38
C VAL A 56 -15.21 -0.65 -21.10
N PHE A 57 -15.41 0.19 -20.08
CA PHE A 57 -16.69 0.72 -19.62
C PHE A 57 -16.64 2.24 -19.59
N GLY A 58 -16.68 2.86 -20.77
CA GLY A 58 -16.54 4.31 -20.91
C GLY A 58 -15.18 4.77 -20.39
N ALA A 59 -15.18 5.53 -19.29
CA ALA A 59 -13.98 6.08 -18.67
C ALA A 59 -13.19 5.09 -17.79
N VAL A 60 -13.70 3.88 -17.58
CA VAL A 60 -13.07 2.86 -16.74
C VAL A 60 -12.66 1.68 -17.60
N THR A 61 -11.42 1.22 -17.47
CA THR A 61 -10.98 -0.05 -18.06
C THR A 61 -10.71 -1.04 -16.96
N LEU A 62 -11.43 -2.16 -16.98
CA LEU A 62 -11.21 -3.29 -16.07
C LEU A 62 -10.30 -4.31 -16.76
N GLY A 63 -9.39 -4.93 -16.02
CA GLY A 63 -8.56 -6.02 -16.53
C GLY A 63 -8.28 -7.11 -15.50
N LEU A 64 -8.07 -8.32 -16.00
CA LEU A 64 -7.48 -9.44 -15.28
C LEU A 64 -6.10 -9.69 -15.89
N VAL A 65 -5.05 -9.36 -15.14
CA VAL A 65 -3.70 -9.28 -15.67
C VAL A 65 -2.70 -10.03 -14.77
N PRO A 66 -1.71 -10.72 -15.34
CA PRO A 66 -0.56 -11.17 -14.58
C PRO A 66 0.26 -9.96 -14.13
N VAL A 67 0.71 -10.00 -12.88
CA VAL A 67 1.51 -8.95 -12.26
C VAL A 67 2.71 -9.54 -11.53
N THR A 68 3.74 -8.72 -11.35
CA THR A 68 4.82 -8.98 -10.40
C THR A 68 4.76 -7.91 -9.32
N VAL A 69 4.54 -8.34 -8.09
CA VAL A 69 4.55 -7.46 -6.91
C VAL A 69 5.90 -7.61 -6.22
N THR A 70 6.57 -6.49 -5.96
CA THR A 70 7.88 -6.46 -5.30
C THR A 70 7.76 -5.71 -3.98
N HIS A 71 8.26 -6.31 -2.91
CA HIS A 71 8.32 -5.72 -1.57
C HIS A 71 9.77 -5.64 -1.10
N GLN A 72 10.19 -4.48 -0.56
CA GLN A 72 11.54 -4.33 -0.02
C GLN A 72 11.53 -3.47 1.25
N VAL A 73 12.07 -4.02 2.35
CA VAL A 73 12.32 -3.25 3.58
C VAL A 73 13.55 -2.38 3.37
N ILE A 74 13.36 -1.07 3.23
CA ILE A 74 14.44 -0.11 2.95
C ILE A 74 15.07 0.48 4.23
N GLY A 75 14.52 0.15 5.40
CA GLY A 75 15.00 0.68 6.66
C GLY A 75 13.99 0.56 7.79
N TYR A 76 14.24 1.24 8.91
CA TYR A 76 13.29 1.40 10.00
C TYR A 76 13.47 2.72 10.73
N LEU A 77 12.39 3.21 11.34
CA LEU A 77 12.46 4.32 12.30
C LEU A 77 12.71 3.79 13.70
N ARG A 78 13.58 4.46 14.46
CA ARG A 78 13.66 4.32 15.91
C ARG A 78 12.79 5.38 16.57
N ARG A 79 11.91 4.96 17.49
CA ARG A 79 11.04 5.87 18.22
C ARG A 79 11.14 5.61 19.71
N LEU A 80 11.24 6.67 20.49
CA LEU A 80 11.07 6.61 21.93
C LEU A 80 9.64 6.15 22.27
N LEU A 81 9.45 5.67 23.50
CA LEU A 81 8.14 5.20 23.98
C LEU A 81 7.08 6.32 24.03
N ASN A 82 7.52 7.59 24.09
CA ASN A 82 6.66 8.77 23.97
C ASN A 82 6.21 9.07 22.52
N GLY A 83 6.68 8.29 21.54
CA GLY A 83 6.36 8.43 20.11
C GLY A 83 7.32 9.32 19.31
N GLU A 84 8.26 10.00 19.97
CA GLU A 84 9.27 10.85 19.34
C GLU A 84 10.18 10.03 18.44
N VAL A 85 10.44 10.52 17.22
CA VAL A 85 11.34 9.87 16.26
C VAL A 85 12.78 10.28 16.58
N ILE A 86 13.62 9.28 16.84
CA ILE A 86 15.06 9.49 17.07
C ILE A 86 15.74 9.69 15.72
N ASP A 87 15.61 8.70 14.83
CA ASP A 87 16.21 8.71 13.50
C ASP A 87 15.58 7.66 12.57
N PHE A 88 16.12 7.59 11.36
CA PHE A 88 15.86 6.56 10.37
C PHE A 88 17.16 5.81 10.08
N VAL A 89 17.11 4.49 10.15
CA VAL A 89 18.23 3.61 9.81
C VAL A 89 17.92 2.98 8.46
N GLU A 90 18.72 3.33 7.45
CA GLU A 90 18.67 2.73 6.11
C GLU A 90 19.18 1.29 6.14
N LEU A 91 18.57 0.44 5.31
CA LEU A 91 18.95 -0.96 5.17
C LEU A 91 18.90 -1.37 3.71
N ASP A 92 19.82 -2.25 3.33
CA ASP A 92 19.84 -2.91 2.03
C ASP A 92 19.33 -4.35 2.18
N MET A 93 18.00 -4.49 2.25
CA MET A 93 17.36 -5.79 2.37
C MET A 93 17.01 -6.36 0.99
N PRO A 94 17.05 -7.69 0.81
CA PRO A 94 16.65 -8.29 -0.45
C PRO A 94 15.18 -8.01 -0.78
N GLU A 95 14.90 -7.86 -2.07
CA GLU A 95 13.54 -7.75 -2.58
C GLU A 95 12.81 -9.10 -2.49
N GLN A 96 11.55 -9.05 -2.05
CA GLN A 96 10.63 -10.18 -2.11
C GLN A 96 9.73 -10.00 -3.32
N VAL A 97 9.84 -10.92 -4.28
CA VAL A 97 9.12 -10.86 -5.56
C VAL A 97 8.01 -11.90 -5.58
N LEU A 98 6.80 -11.44 -5.86
CA LEU A 98 5.58 -12.25 -5.96
C LEU A 98 4.98 -12.12 -7.36
N PRO A 99 5.29 -13.05 -8.28
CA PRO A 99 4.54 -13.21 -9.52
C PRO A 99 3.14 -13.76 -9.20
N THR A 100 2.09 -13.05 -9.56
CA THR A 100 0.70 -13.39 -9.22
C THR A 100 -0.29 -12.81 -10.26
N THR A 101 -1.59 -12.96 -10.02
CA THR A 101 -2.66 -12.40 -10.84
C THR A 101 -3.38 -11.28 -10.11
N ALA A 102 -3.73 -10.21 -10.83
CA ALA A 102 -4.48 -9.07 -10.31
C ALA A 102 -5.72 -8.78 -11.14
N VAL A 103 -6.79 -8.37 -10.47
CA VAL A 103 -7.83 -7.54 -11.08
C VAL A 103 -7.40 -6.09 -10.94
N MET A 104 -7.41 -5.39 -12.06
CA MET A 104 -7.00 -4.00 -12.19
C MET A 104 -8.17 -3.20 -12.73
N TYR A 105 -8.37 -1.98 -12.24
CA TYR A 105 -9.15 -0.99 -12.97
C TYR A 105 -8.40 0.33 -13.11
N THR A 106 -8.41 0.89 -14.32
CA THR A 106 -7.88 2.22 -14.62
C THR A 106 -9.04 3.18 -14.87
N ILE A 107 -8.85 4.45 -14.51
CA ILE A 107 -9.88 5.49 -14.60
C ILE A 107 -9.26 6.70 -15.31
N THR A 108 -9.96 7.27 -16.29
CA THR A 108 -9.46 8.49 -16.95
C THR A 108 -9.44 9.67 -15.96
N PRO A 109 -8.41 10.54 -16.01
CA PRO A 109 -8.37 11.74 -15.17
C PRO A 109 -9.61 12.64 -15.32
N ASP A 110 -10.15 12.77 -16.53
CA ASP A 110 -11.34 13.57 -16.80
C ASP A 110 -12.59 13.05 -16.06
N ALA A 111 -12.71 11.73 -15.90
CA ALA A 111 -13.81 11.14 -15.14
C ALA A 111 -13.66 11.40 -13.64
N LEU A 112 -12.45 11.34 -13.10
CA LEU A 112 -12.18 11.73 -11.71
C LEU A 112 -12.52 13.21 -11.49
N ALA A 113 -12.06 14.08 -12.38
CA ALA A 113 -12.33 15.53 -12.32
C ALA A 113 -13.83 15.84 -12.41
N SER A 114 -14.55 15.18 -13.30
CA SER A 114 -16.01 15.33 -13.44
C SER A 114 -16.79 14.88 -12.20
N ASN A 115 -16.19 14.04 -11.36
CA ASN A 115 -16.73 13.61 -10.07
C ASN A 115 -16.16 14.43 -8.88
N GLY A 116 -15.52 15.58 -9.14
CA GLY A 116 -15.01 16.47 -8.10
C GLY A 116 -13.75 15.96 -7.39
N ILE A 117 -13.01 15.04 -8.01
CA ILE A 117 -11.71 14.54 -7.52
C ILE A 117 -10.62 15.23 -8.34
N ASP A 118 -10.02 16.27 -7.77
CA ASP A 118 -8.88 16.98 -8.36
C ASP A 118 -7.57 16.22 -8.13
N THR A 119 -6.52 16.57 -8.89
CA THR A 119 -5.23 15.88 -8.90
C THR A 119 -4.64 15.61 -7.50
N PRO A 120 -4.65 16.55 -6.54
CA PRO A 120 -4.13 16.31 -5.19
C PRO A 120 -4.92 15.24 -4.41
N ARG A 121 -6.22 15.07 -4.71
CA ARG A 121 -7.09 14.09 -4.04
C ARG A 121 -7.09 12.72 -4.72
N ILE A 122 -6.54 12.59 -5.93
CA ILE A 122 -6.50 11.31 -6.66
C ILE A 122 -5.83 10.20 -5.82
N PRO A 123 -4.60 10.35 -5.29
CA PRO A 123 -3.95 9.26 -4.55
C PRO A 123 -4.80 8.76 -3.38
N GLY A 124 -5.31 9.67 -2.54
CA GLY A 124 -6.14 9.32 -1.39
C GLY A 124 -7.49 8.69 -1.79
N SER A 125 -8.08 9.14 -2.89
CA SER A 125 -9.37 8.61 -3.37
C SER A 125 -9.24 7.20 -3.93
N LEU A 126 -8.20 6.94 -4.76
CA LEU A 126 -7.91 5.61 -5.27
C LEU A 126 -7.61 4.63 -4.14
N HIS A 127 -6.88 5.10 -3.14
CA HIS A 127 -6.50 4.32 -1.98
C HIS A 127 -7.68 3.91 -1.11
N ALA A 128 -8.63 4.83 -0.86
CA ALA A 128 -9.87 4.49 -0.19
C ALA A 128 -10.69 3.45 -1.00
N ALA A 129 -10.75 3.62 -2.32
CA ALA A 129 -11.45 2.69 -3.21
C ALA A 129 -10.79 1.29 -3.23
N GLU A 130 -9.46 1.24 -3.27
CA GLU A 130 -8.65 0.02 -3.16
C GLU A 130 -9.00 -0.74 -1.88
N HIS A 131 -8.96 -0.06 -0.74
CA HIS A 131 -9.26 -0.67 0.54
C HIS A 131 -10.68 -1.21 0.63
N ALA A 132 -11.66 -0.41 0.26
CA ALA A 132 -13.06 -0.81 0.29
C ALA A 132 -13.30 -2.02 -0.62
N ALA A 133 -12.67 -2.03 -1.81
CA ALA A 133 -12.73 -3.15 -2.73
C ALA A 133 -12.12 -4.42 -2.14
N ILE A 134 -10.90 -4.36 -1.58
CA ILE A 134 -10.28 -5.51 -0.88
C ILE A 134 -11.19 -6.02 0.24
N GLY A 135 -11.79 -5.10 1.02
CA GLY A 135 -12.65 -5.44 2.14
C GLY A 135 -13.90 -6.25 1.72
N LEU A 136 -14.43 -6.01 0.53
CA LEU A 136 -15.63 -6.71 0.04
C LEU A 136 -15.36 -7.88 -0.91
N LEU A 137 -14.14 -8.03 -1.44
CA LEU A 137 -13.81 -9.15 -2.34
C LEU A 137 -14.08 -10.54 -1.74
N PRO A 138 -13.85 -10.78 -0.42
CA PRO A 138 -14.22 -12.04 0.24
C PRO A 138 -15.67 -12.50 -0.01
N LEU A 139 -16.63 -11.58 -0.16
CA LEU A 139 -18.04 -11.89 -0.44
C LEU A 139 -18.25 -12.53 -1.81
N MET A 140 -17.29 -12.35 -2.73
CA MET A 140 -17.35 -12.84 -4.10
C MET A 140 -16.48 -14.07 -4.32
N ALA A 141 -15.32 -14.10 -3.67
CA ALA A 141 -14.27 -15.07 -3.92
C ALA A 141 -14.16 -16.18 -2.86
N SER A 142 -14.82 -16.03 -1.71
CA SER A 142 -14.74 -16.97 -0.57
C SER A 142 -13.32 -17.17 -0.06
N CYS A 143 -12.55 -16.08 0.00
CA CYS A 143 -11.21 -16.01 0.57
C CYS A 143 -11.19 -15.24 1.88
N ASP A 144 -10.12 -15.38 2.63
CA ASP A 144 -9.83 -14.51 3.75
C ASP A 144 -9.15 -13.23 3.28
N ARG A 145 -9.24 -12.20 4.11
CA ARG A 145 -8.67 -10.90 3.80
C ARG A 145 -7.14 -10.89 3.75
N GLY A 146 -6.49 -11.85 4.41
CA GLY A 146 -5.04 -12.03 4.35
C GLY A 146 -4.56 -12.64 3.02
N ASP A 147 -5.48 -13.19 2.23
CA ASP A 147 -5.18 -13.90 0.99
C ASP A 147 -5.06 -12.96 -0.22
N ILE A 148 -5.31 -11.67 0.00
CA ILE A 148 -5.41 -10.66 -1.05
C ILE A 148 -4.60 -9.42 -0.64
N GLY A 149 -3.81 -8.91 -1.57
CA GLY A 149 -3.18 -7.60 -1.47
C GLY A 149 -3.83 -6.59 -2.40
N GLY A 150 -3.46 -5.33 -2.24
CA GLY A 150 -3.78 -4.32 -3.22
C GLY A 150 -2.82 -3.16 -3.20
N ILE A 151 -2.93 -2.35 -4.25
CA ILE A 151 -2.13 -1.16 -4.44
C ILE A 151 -2.87 -0.21 -5.38
N SER A 152 -2.84 1.07 -5.03
CA SER A 152 -3.35 2.16 -5.85
C SER A 152 -2.19 3.04 -6.30
N SER A 153 -2.29 3.55 -7.54
CA SER A 153 -1.31 4.48 -8.10
C SER A 153 -2.03 5.58 -8.89
N ALA A 154 -1.66 6.83 -8.63
CA ALA A 154 -2.13 7.95 -9.43
C ALA A 154 -1.57 7.93 -10.86
N ILE A 155 -0.42 7.26 -11.06
CA ILE A 155 0.22 7.06 -12.36
C ILE A 155 0.51 5.57 -12.49
N GLY A 156 -0.44 4.83 -13.04
CA GLY A 156 -0.35 3.40 -13.30
C GLY A 156 -0.01 3.09 -14.76
N PRO A 157 -0.41 1.91 -15.26
CA PRO A 157 -0.28 1.56 -16.67
C PRO A 157 -0.89 2.63 -17.56
N GLU A 158 -0.22 2.91 -18.69
CA GLU A 158 -0.65 3.92 -19.66
C GLU A 158 -0.73 5.35 -19.08
N GLY A 159 -0.10 5.59 -17.92
CA GLY A 159 -0.13 6.89 -17.23
C GLY A 159 -1.44 7.19 -16.52
N LEU A 160 -2.31 6.19 -16.34
CA LEU A 160 -3.65 6.39 -15.80
C LEU A 160 -3.74 6.09 -14.29
N PRO A 161 -4.56 6.84 -13.53
CA PRO A 161 -5.02 6.45 -12.21
C PRO A 161 -5.51 5.00 -12.18
N SER A 162 -4.94 4.18 -11.31
CA SER A 162 -5.14 2.73 -11.32
C SER A 162 -5.25 2.15 -9.92
N VAL A 163 -6.08 1.12 -9.78
CA VAL A 163 -6.16 0.28 -8.57
C VAL A 163 -5.97 -1.16 -8.98
N PHE A 164 -5.20 -1.89 -8.18
CA PHE A 164 -4.95 -3.32 -8.31
C PHE A 164 -5.37 -4.03 -7.04
N VAL A 165 -6.03 -5.17 -7.22
CA VAL A 165 -6.30 -6.14 -6.16
C VAL A 165 -5.78 -7.49 -6.65
N TYR A 166 -4.85 -8.09 -5.92
CA TYR A 166 -4.09 -9.25 -6.39
C TYR A 166 -4.08 -10.37 -5.36
N ASP A 167 -3.89 -11.59 -5.85
CA ASP A 167 -3.81 -12.77 -5.00
C ASP A 167 -2.48 -12.79 -4.23
N GLY A 168 -2.53 -13.07 -2.93
CA GLY A 168 -1.35 -13.16 -2.05
C GLY A 168 -0.51 -14.42 -2.23
N TYR A 169 -0.69 -15.15 -3.34
CA TYR A 169 -0.08 -16.46 -3.60
C TYR A 169 0.66 -16.47 -4.94
N PRO A 170 1.84 -17.11 -5.04
CA PRO A 170 2.56 -17.25 -6.30
C PRO A 170 1.70 -17.90 -7.38
N GLY A 171 1.68 -17.31 -8.58
CA GLY A 171 0.86 -17.74 -9.72
C GLY A 171 -0.62 -17.34 -9.64
N GLY A 172 -1.09 -16.89 -8.48
CA GLY A 172 -2.50 -16.59 -8.22
C GLY A 172 -3.29 -17.80 -7.71
N ALA A 173 -4.28 -17.52 -6.87
CA ALA A 173 -5.21 -18.49 -6.29
C ALA A 173 -6.62 -18.42 -6.91
N GLY A 174 -6.85 -17.45 -7.82
CA GLY A 174 -8.10 -17.25 -8.53
C GLY A 174 -9.07 -16.28 -7.85
N PHE A 175 -8.66 -15.57 -6.80
CA PHE A 175 -9.54 -14.59 -6.13
C PHE A 175 -9.70 -13.33 -6.99
N ALA A 176 -8.61 -12.83 -7.55
CA ALA A 176 -8.58 -11.78 -8.56
C ALA A 176 -9.44 -12.14 -9.77
N GLU A 177 -9.35 -13.38 -10.27
CA GLU A 177 -10.20 -13.84 -11.38
C GLU A 177 -11.68 -13.83 -10.99
N ARG A 178 -12.07 -14.39 -9.85
CA ARG A 178 -13.46 -14.33 -9.37
C ARG A 178 -13.94 -12.90 -9.20
N GLY A 179 -13.09 -12.02 -8.68
CA GLY A 179 -13.34 -10.58 -8.56
C GLY A 179 -13.60 -9.94 -9.92
N PHE A 180 -12.78 -10.23 -10.92
CA PHE A 180 -12.94 -9.77 -12.30
C PHE A 180 -14.26 -10.26 -12.91
N ARG A 181 -14.54 -11.57 -12.84
CA ARG A 181 -15.78 -12.18 -13.38
C ARG A 181 -17.05 -11.61 -12.74
N ARG A 182 -16.97 -11.20 -11.47
CA ARG A 182 -18.09 -10.61 -10.70
C ARG A 182 -17.93 -9.11 -10.46
N ALA A 183 -17.10 -8.41 -11.24
CA ALA A 183 -16.68 -7.04 -10.94
C ALA A 183 -17.84 -6.07 -10.77
N ARG A 184 -18.90 -6.17 -11.59
CA ARG A 184 -20.09 -5.32 -11.45
C ARG A 184 -20.79 -5.51 -10.10
N THR A 185 -20.89 -6.75 -9.62
CA THR A 185 -21.50 -7.04 -8.31
C THR A 185 -20.57 -6.59 -7.18
N TRP A 186 -19.29 -6.90 -7.31
CA TRP A 186 -18.26 -6.56 -6.33
C TRP A 186 -18.12 -5.05 -6.12
N LEU A 187 -17.79 -4.32 -7.18
CA LEU A 187 -17.58 -2.87 -7.11
C LEU A 187 -18.90 -2.13 -6.83
N GLY A 188 -20.04 -2.65 -7.28
CA GLY A 188 -21.35 -2.12 -6.91
C GLY A 188 -21.64 -2.24 -5.41
N ALA A 189 -21.33 -3.41 -4.81
CA ALA A 189 -21.42 -3.57 -3.36
C ALA A 189 -20.44 -2.66 -2.61
N THR A 190 -19.22 -2.48 -3.14
CA THR A 190 -18.21 -1.59 -2.57
C THR A 190 -18.72 -0.15 -2.52
N ALA A 191 -19.27 0.34 -3.64
CA ALA A 191 -19.86 1.67 -3.71
C ALA A 191 -21.04 1.82 -2.73
N ALA A 192 -21.96 0.86 -2.72
CA ALA A 192 -23.12 0.88 -1.81
C ALA A 192 -22.73 0.90 -0.33
N ALA A 193 -21.67 0.17 0.05
CA ALA A 193 -21.15 0.17 1.42
C ALA A 193 -20.53 1.53 1.82
N ILE A 194 -19.88 2.20 0.87
CA ILE A 194 -19.34 3.56 1.09
C ILE A 194 -20.50 4.55 1.23
N GLU A 195 -21.49 4.50 0.35
CA GLU A 195 -22.66 5.40 0.35
C GLU A 195 -23.54 5.23 1.59
N ALA A 196 -23.70 4.02 2.09
CA ALA A 196 -24.48 3.73 3.29
C ALA A 196 -23.78 4.18 4.59
N CYS A 197 -22.50 4.56 4.53
CA CYS A 197 -21.77 4.98 5.72
C CYS A 197 -22.06 6.44 6.08
N GLU A 198 -22.51 6.67 7.32
CA GLU A 198 -22.87 8.00 7.82
C GLU A 198 -21.65 8.86 8.21
N CYS A 199 -20.42 8.38 7.99
CA CYS A 199 -19.20 9.07 8.41
C CYS A 199 -18.83 10.22 7.43
N PRO A 200 -18.83 11.49 7.88
CA PRO A 200 -18.61 12.65 6.98
C PRO A 200 -17.25 12.66 6.29
N SER A 201 -16.25 12.04 6.91
CA SER A 201 -14.86 11.98 6.44
C SER A 201 -14.39 10.55 6.12
N GLY A 202 -15.31 9.59 6.07
CA GLY A 202 -14.98 8.16 6.03
C GLY A 202 -14.51 7.63 7.40
N CYS A 203 -14.58 6.32 7.57
CA CYS A 203 -14.15 5.63 8.79
C CYS A 203 -13.44 4.31 8.46
N PRO A 204 -12.79 3.66 9.45
CA PRO A 204 -12.16 2.36 9.25
C PRO A 204 -13.09 1.21 8.86
N SER A 205 -14.40 1.42 8.85
CA SER A 205 -15.38 0.42 8.42
C SER A 205 -15.77 0.56 6.95
N CYS A 206 -15.68 1.76 6.37
CA CYS A 206 -16.10 2.01 4.98
C CYS A 206 -14.95 2.31 4.00
N ALA A 207 -13.87 2.93 4.48
CA ALA A 207 -12.80 3.45 3.60
C ALA A 207 -11.43 2.83 3.88
N VAL A 208 -11.23 2.22 5.04
CA VAL A 208 -9.95 1.59 5.40
C VAL A 208 -10.20 0.11 5.60
N SER A 209 -9.43 -0.70 4.91
CA SER A 209 -9.26 -2.08 5.29
C SER A 209 -7.96 -2.09 6.12
N GLN A 210 -7.95 -2.61 7.37
CA GLN A 210 -6.73 -2.90 8.19
C GLN A 210 -5.58 -3.71 7.51
N VAL A 211 -5.48 -3.77 6.18
CA VAL A 211 -4.33 -4.35 5.49
C VAL A 211 -3.20 -3.40 5.81
N ARG A 212 -2.10 -3.92 6.36
CA ARG A 212 -0.89 -3.13 6.61
C ARG A 212 -0.48 -2.48 5.30
N GLN A 213 -0.78 -1.21 5.11
CA GLN A 213 -0.28 -0.48 3.97
C GLN A 213 1.05 0.14 4.30
N ARG A 214 1.91 0.08 3.29
CA ARG A 214 3.19 0.76 3.27
C ARG A 214 3.18 1.70 2.09
N GLN A 215 3.31 2.98 2.42
CA GLN A 215 3.28 4.08 1.47
C GLN A 215 4.52 4.01 0.57
N ARG A 216 4.35 4.28 -0.73
CA ARG A 216 5.46 4.69 -1.59
C ARG A 216 6.05 5.99 -1.03
N SER A 217 7.29 5.95 -0.57
CA SER A 217 8.09 7.16 -0.46
C SER A 217 8.53 7.55 -1.87
N THR A 218 7.85 8.51 -2.50
CA THR A 218 8.44 9.21 -3.63
C THR A 218 9.66 9.96 -3.13
N GLY A 219 10.85 9.42 -3.40
CA GLY A 219 12.11 10.12 -3.17
C GLY A 219 12.19 11.35 -4.07
N GLN A 220 11.85 12.51 -3.54
CA GLN A 220 12.33 13.79 -4.09
C GLN A 220 13.40 14.33 -3.15
N GLY A 221 14.63 13.88 -3.38
CA GLY A 221 15.83 14.55 -2.89
C GLY A 221 16.05 15.85 -3.66
N GLY A 222 15.37 16.92 -3.23
CA GLY A 222 15.63 18.27 -3.70
C GLY A 222 16.51 19.01 -2.69
N ARG A 223 17.82 19.04 -2.92
CA ARG A 223 18.75 19.96 -2.23
C ARG A 223 18.32 21.40 -2.50
N SER A 224 17.94 22.16 -1.48
CA SER A 224 17.89 23.62 -1.55
C SER A 224 19.26 24.20 -1.19
N PRO A 225 19.89 25.02 -2.06
CA PRO A 225 21.00 25.86 -1.64
C PRO A 225 20.46 27.08 -0.90
N GLY A 226 21.16 27.48 0.16
CA GLY A 226 20.82 28.66 0.94
C GLY A 226 20.93 29.97 0.15
N ALA A 227 20.05 30.91 0.47
CA ALA A 227 20.22 32.32 0.16
C ALA A 227 19.51 33.19 1.21
N ALA A 228 20.34 33.87 1.99
CA ALA A 228 20.23 35.24 2.50
C ALA A 228 18.86 35.82 2.96
N ALA A 229 18.81 36.07 4.27
CA ALA A 229 18.62 37.40 4.88
C ALA A 229 17.63 38.41 4.25
N GLY A 230 16.51 38.61 4.96
CA GLY A 230 16.23 39.89 5.61
C GLY A 230 15.68 41.06 4.77
N ALA A 231 14.35 41.21 4.75
CA ALA A 231 13.64 42.49 4.68
C ALA A 231 12.25 42.30 5.33
N ARG A 232 11.98 42.85 6.54
CA ARG A 232 11.20 44.09 6.77
C ARG A 232 9.98 44.16 5.84
N GLY A 233 8.73 44.01 6.27
CA GLY A 233 8.04 44.65 7.40
C GLY A 233 6.96 45.60 6.83
N VAL A 234 5.78 45.65 7.48
CA VAL A 234 4.58 46.47 7.21
C VAL A 234 3.64 45.88 6.14
N GLY A 235 2.32 45.70 6.31
CA GLY A 235 1.38 46.01 7.39
C GLY A 235 -0.05 46.00 6.83
N CYS A 236 -1.01 45.62 7.69
CA CYS A 236 -2.48 45.59 7.54
C CYS A 236 -3.09 44.53 6.61
#